data_AF-A0A8U0N0U5-F1
#
_entry.id   AF-A0A8U0N0U5-F1
#
_cell.length_a   1.000
_cell.length_b   1.000
_cell.length_c   1.000
_cell.angle_alpha   90.00
_cell.angle_beta   90.00
_cell.angle_gamma   90.00
#
_symmetry.space_group_name_H-M   'P 1'
#
loop_
_entity.id
_entity.type
_entity.pdbx_description
1 polymer ?
#
loop_
_entity_poly.entity_id
_entity_poly.type
_entity_poly.pdbx_seq_one_letter_code
_entity_poly.pdbx_strand_id
1 'polypeptide(L)'
;MAREGGARRVPARAESVGGRRSSSRNKVPGASPRLLSGLPVCPPPPCLAKAMASKLLRAVILGPPGSGKGTVCQRIAQSFGLQHLSSGHFLRENIKANTGFPRTLVQAEALDKICELDLVITLNIPFETLKDRLSRRWIHPASGRVYNLDFNPPHVHGVDDITGEPLVQQEDDKPEAVAARLRQYKDVAKPVIELYKSRGVLHQFSGTETNKIWPYVYTLFSNKITPIQSKEAY
;
A
#
# COMPACT_ATOMS: atom_id res chain seq x y z
N MET A 1 32.78 -11.71 -47.27
CA MET A 1 32.80 -10.39 -47.96
C MET A 1 32.14 -9.41 -47.00
N ALA A 2 32.93 -8.61 -46.26
CA ALA A 2 33.21 -7.19 -46.53
C ALA A 2 31.94 -6.32 -46.38
N ARG A 3 31.86 -5.24 -45.59
CA ARG A 3 32.85 -4.36 -44.94
C ARG A 3 32.11 -3.38 -43.99
N GLU A 4 32.83 -2.95 -42.95
CA GLU A 4 33.02 -1.56 -42.40
C GLU A 4 31.79 -0.67 -42.12
N GLY A 5 31.72 0.14 -41.06
CA GLY A 5 32.68 0.60 -40.05
C GLY A 5 32.15 1.89 -39.38
N GLY A 6 32.75 2.32 -38.26
CA GLY A 6 32.57 3.71 -37.78
C GLY A 6 32.58 3.95 -36.27
N ALA A 7 33.71 3.71 -35.62
CA ALA A 7 34.00 4.21 -34.27
C ALA A 7 34.45 5.68 -34.31
N ARG A 8 34.12 6.50 -33.29
CA ARG A 8 34.89 7.70 -32.94
C ARG A 8 35.06 7.84 -31.43
N ARG A 9 36.32 8.02 -31.03
CA ARG A 9 36.86 8.31 -29.70
C ARG A 9 37.02 9.83 -29.49
N VAL A 10 36.86 10.24 -28.23
CA VAL A 10 37.44 11.31 -27.36
C VAL A 10 38.48 12.31 -27.97
N PRO A 11 38.68 13.52 -27.40
CA PRO A 11 39.50 13.65 -26.17
C PRO A 11 39.08 14.74 -25.15
N ALA A 12 39.63 14.56 -23.94
CA ALA A 12 39.67 15.48 -22.81
C ALA A 12 40.65 16.65 -23.04
N ARG A 13 40.46 17.76 -22.32
CA ARG A 13 41.52 18.76 -22.09
C ARG A 13 41.40 19.34 -20.68
N ALA A 14 42.49 19.20 -19.93
CA ALA A 14 42.76 19.84 -18.66
C ALA A 14 43.52 21.16 -18.91
N GLU A 15 43.24 22.19 -18.12
CA GLU A 15 44.19 23.28 -17.86
C GLU A 15 44.12 23.68 -16.38
N SER A 16 45.31 23.95 -15.85
CA SER A 16 45.66 24.29 -14.49
C SER A 16 46.05 25.77 -14.39
N VAL A 17 46.64 26.16 -13.25
CA VAL A 17 47.24 27.48 -12.91
C VAL A 17 46.22 28.45 -12.29
N GLY A 18 46.37 29.01 -11.09
CA GLY A 18 47.54 29.25 -10.25
C GLY A 18 47.54 30.74 -9.87
N GLY A 19 47.55 31.08 -8.58
CA GLY A 19 47.62 32.50 -8.18
C GLY A 19 47.33 32.79 -6.72
N ARG A 20 48.31 32.52 -5.84
CA ARG A 20 48.41 33.23 -4.55
C ARG A 20 48.95 34.63 -4.83
N ARG A 21 48.41 35.66 -4.16
CA ARG A 21 49.20 36.78 -3.63
C ARG A 21 48.41 37.54 -2.56
N SER A 22 49.19 37.99 -1.60
CA SER A 22 48.87 38.49 -0.28
C SER A 22 48.55 39.98 -0.26
N SER A 23 48.01 40.39 0.89
CA SER A 23 48.33 41.63 1.62
C SER A 23 48.01 42.98 0.97
N SER A 24 47.07 43.71 1.55
CA SER A 24 47.38 45.03 2.10
C SER A 24 46.34 45.49 3.12
N ARG A 25 46.88 46.01 4.23
CA ARG A 25 46.19 46.75 5.29
C ARG A 25 45.62 48.04 4.72
N ASN A 26 44.48 48.48 5.23
CA ASN A 26 44.29 49.88 5.58
C ASN A 26 43.27 50.01 6.73
N LYS A 27 43.67 50.78 7.74
CA LYS A 27 43.01 50.99 9.02
C LYS A 27 42.98 52.49 9.23
N VAL A 28 41.81 53.14 9.32
CA VAL A 28 41.59 54.38 10.09
C VAL A 28 40.07 54.68 10.23
N PRO A 29 39.59 55.57 11.13
CA PRO A 29 39.03 55.15 12.42
C PRO A 29 37.63 55.72 12.74
N GLY A 30 37.04 55.23 13.84
CA GLY A 30 36.40 56.04 14.88
C GLY A 30 35.11 56.80 14.58
N ALA A 31 33.97 56.26 15.01
CA ALA A 31 32.86 57.04 15.58
C ALA A 31 31.99 56.15 16.49
N SER A 32 31.91 56.52 17.77
CA SER A 32 30.89 56.13 18.74
C SER A 32 30.19 57.44 19.18
N PRO A 33 29.06 57.46 19.93
CA PRO A 33 28.16 56.37 20.33
C PRO A 33 26.65 56.73 20.18
N ARG A 34 25.77 55.75 20.49
CA ARG A 34 24.49 55.84 21.26
C ARG A 34 23.23 55.32 20.56
N LEU A 35 22.68 54.30 21.23
CA LEU A 35 21.27 53.99 21.53
C LEU A 35 20.23 54.09 20.40
N LEU A 36 19.73 52.91 20.01
CA LEU A 36 18.30 52.55 19.89
C LEU A 36 18.22 51.05 20.22
N SER A 37 17.91 50.72 21.47
CA SER A 37 16.59 50.21 21.90
C SER A 37 16.25 48.85 21.29
N GLY A 38 16.22 47.83 22.17
CA GLY A 38 16.10 46.44 21.82
C GLY A 38 14.75 46.02 21.22
N LEU A 39 14.83 44.92 20.46
CA LEU A 39 13.75 43.98 20.26
C LEU A 39 14.27 42.62 20.75
N PRO A 40 13.52 41.89 21.58
CA PRO A 40 13.90 40.55 22.00
C PRO A 40 13.86 39.64 20.78
N VAL A 41 14.99 39.04 20.44
CA VAL A 41 15.04 37.88 19.55
C VAL A 41 14.41 36.72 20.33
N CYS A 42 13.10 36.52 20.17
CA CYS A 42 12.48 35.28 20.61
C CYS A 42 13.22 34.13 19.89
N PRO A 43 13.82 33.17 20.62
CA PRO A 43 14.11 31.91 19.97
C PRO A 43 12.78 31.38 19.43
N PRO A 44 12.74 30.79 18.22
CA PRO A 44 11.54 30.07 17.79
C PRO A 44 11.16 29.12 18.93
N PRO A 45 9.86 28.94 19.22
CA PRO A 45 9.47 27.95 20.22
C PRO A 45 10.18 26.65 19.87
N PRO A 46 10.52 25.79 20.85
CA PRO A 46 10.61 24.38 20.55
C PRO A 46 9.19 23.99 20.13
N CYS A 47 8.85 24.27 18.86
CA CYS A 47 7.89 23.52 18.09
C CYS A 47 8.25 22.11 18.46
N LEU A 48 7.39 21.50 19.27
CA LEU A 48 7.58 20.20 19.82
C LEU A 48 7.48 19.24 18.62
N ALA A 49 8.51 19.26 17.78
CA ALA A 49 8.88 18.22 16.88
C ALA A 49 9.32 17.07 17.76
N LYS A 50 8.34 16.50 18.47
CA LYS A 50 8.14 15.07 18.42
C LYS A 50 7.89 14.74 16.94
N ALA A 51 8.95 14.82 16.15
CA ALA A 51 9.20 13.85 15.11
C ALA A 51 9.32 12.53 15.86
N MET A 52 8.17 12.00 16.29
CA MET A 52 8.03 10.59 16.56
C MET A 52 8.50 9.96 15.26
N ALA A 53 9.68 9.34 15.27
CA ALA A 53 10.07 8.44 14.21
C ALA A 53 8.86 7.51 14.03
N SER A 54 8.09 7.73 12.96
CA SER A 54 6.83 7.05 12.78
C SER A 54 7.19 5.60 12.58
N LYS A 55 6.94 4.77 13.60
CA LYS A 55 7.09 3.33 13.47
C LYS A 55 6.23 2.93 12.27
N LEU A 56 6.89 2.46 11.21
CA LEU A 56 6.20 2.07 9.98
C LEU A 56 5.19 0.97 10.36
N LEU A 57 3.90 1.24 10.17
CA LEU A 57 2.87 0.25 10.45
C LEU A 57 3.01 -0.89 9.44
N ARG A 58 3.24 -2.10 9.96
CA ARG A 58 3.23 -3.31 9.15
C ARG A 58 1.93 -4.06 9.41
N ALA A 59 1.01 -3.94 8.46
CA ALA A 59 -0.31 -4.54 8.54
C ALA A 59 -0.53 -5.59 7.45
N VAL A 60 -1.22 -6.68 7.80
CA VAL A 60 -1.61 -7.74 6.86
C VAL A 60 -3.13 -7.92 6.92
N ILE A 61 -3.76 -8.06 5.75
CA ILE A 61 -5.19 -8.35 5.64
C ILE A 61 -5.39 -9.74 5.03
N LEU A 62 -5.95 -10.63 5.84
CA LEU A 62 -6.28 -12.01 5.50
C LEU A 62 -7.78 -12.16 5.26
N GLY A 63 -8.16 -13.12 4.44
CA GLY A 63 -9.56 -13.45 4.22
C GLY A 63 -9.77 -14.35 3.00
N PRO A 64 -10.88 -15.09 2.94
CA PRO A 64 -11.21 -15.98 1.83
C PRO A 64 -11.54 -15.22 0.53
N PRO A 65 -11.34 -15.78 -0.67
CA PRO A 65 -11.75 -15.13 -1.92
C PRO A 65 -13.20 -14.63 -1.85
N GLY A 66 -13.48 -13.46 -2.43
CA GLY A 66 -14.80 -12.81 -2.34
C GLY A 66 -15.05 -12.00 -1.06
N SER A 67 -14.13 -12.02 -0.08
CA SER A 67 -14.33 -11.31 1.19
C SER A 67 -14.22 -9.78 1.14
N GLY A 68 -13.84 -9.20 -0.01
CA GLY A 68 -13.70 -7.74 -0.16
C GLY A 68 -12.33 -7.15 0.23
N LYS A 69 -11.31 -7.98 0.46
CA LYS A 69 -9.92 -7.54 0.77
C LYS A 69 -9.42 -6.44 -0.16
N GLY A 70 -9.56 -6.64 -1.48
CA GLY A 70 -9.06 -5.69 -2.47
C GLY A 70 -9.70 -4.30 -2.33
N THR A 71 -11.02 -4.27 -2.16
CA THR A 71 -11.79 -3.04 -1.92
C THR A 71 -11.36 -2.34 -0.63
N VAL A 72 -11.19 -3.11 0.46
CA VAL A 72 -10.73 -2.57 1.75
C VAL A 72 -9.31 -2.02 1.62
N CYS A 73 -8.38 -2.76 1.02
CA CYS A 73 -7.00 -2.30 0.83
C CYS A 73 -6.91 -1.03 -0.02
N GLN A 74 -7.73 -0.92 -1.08
CA GLN A 74 -7.77 0.27 -1.92
C GLN A 74 -8.25 1.49 -1.12
N ARG A 75 -9.29 1.32 -0.29
CA ARG A 75 -9.76 2.40 0.61
C ARG A 75 -8.70 2.77 1.66
N ILE A 76 -7.99 1.80 2.23
CA ILE A 76 -6.87 2.08 3.17
C ILE A 76 -5.80 2.93 2.48
N ALA A 77 -5.41 2.55 1.26
CA ALA A 77 -4.40 3.28 0.49
C ALA A 77 -4.83 4.73 0.24
N GLN A 78 -6.11 4.96 -0.08
CA GLN A 78 -6.67 6.30 -0.30
C GLN A 78 -6.77 7.13 1.00
N SER A 79 -7.24 6.53 2.09
CA SER A 79 -7.48 7.25 3.35
C SER A 79 -6.23 7.49 4.20
N PHE A 80 -5.24 6.61 4.14
CA PHE A 80 -4.01 6.70 4.95
C PHE A 80 -2.76 6.96 4.12
N GLY A 81 -2.87 7.06 2.78
CA GLY A 81 -1.74 7.25 1.87
C GLY A 81 -0.73 6.12 1.89
N LEU A 82 -1.16 4.93 2.29
CA LEU A 82 -0.28 3.77 2.37
C LEU A 82 -0.11 3.13 0.99
N GLN A 83 1.11 2.69 0.70
CA GLN A 83 1.36 1.88 -0.47
C GLN A 83 0.79 0.47 -0.24
N HIS A 84 -0.26 0.12 -0.98
CA HIS A 84 -0.84 -1.21 -0.93
C HIS A 84 0.04 -2.20 -1.72
N LEU A 85 0.77 -3.04 -1.00
CA LEU A 85 1.54 -4.13 -1.57
C LEU A 85 0.65 -5.38 -1.66
N SER A 86 -0.02 -5.56 -2.79
CA SER A 86 -0.69 -6.84 -3.08
C SER A 86 0.32 -7.79 -3.68
N SER A 87 0.42 -9.00 -3.11
CA SER A 87 1.16 -10.11 -3.72
C SER A 87 0.63 -10.40 -5.14
N GLY A 88 -0.64 -10.10 -5.43
CA GLY A 88 -1.20 -10.17 -6.78
C GLY A 88 -0.71 -9.09 -7.77
N HIS A 89 -0.12 -7.99 -7.32
CA HIS A 89 0.49 -6.98 -8.20
C HIS A 89 1.92 -7.39 -8.59
N PHE A 90 2.74 -7.79 -7.61
CA PHE A 90 4.13 -8.24 -7.85
C PHE A 90 4.23 -9.63 -8.51
N LEU A 91 3.30 -10.55 -8.21
CA LEU A 91 3.30 -11.89 -8.81
C LEU A 91 2.68 -11.92 -10.22
N ARG A 92 1.89 -10.91 -10.62
CA ARG A 92 1.40 -10.81 -12.00
C ARG A 92 2.54 -10.62 -13.01
N GLU A 93 3.65 -10.01 -12.58
CA GLU A 93 4.85 -9.87 -13.40
C GLU A 93 5.69 -11.17 -13.45
N ASN A 94 5.55 -12.08 -12.47
CA ASN A 94 6.50 -13.20 -12.32
C ASN A 94 5.93 -14.63 -12.34
N ILE A 95 4.68 -14.95 -11.94
CA ILE A 95 4.03 -16.28 -12.09
C ILE A 95 2.59 -16.22 -11.57
N LYS A 96 1.64 -16.88 -12.27
CA LYS A 96 0.21 -17.10 -11.92
C LYS A 96 -0.02 -17.70 -10.52
N ALA A 97 0.22 -16.96 -9.44
CA ALA A 97 -0.12 -17.36 -8.08
C ALA A 97 -1.28 -16.50 -7.57
N ASN A 98 -2.49 -17.03 -7.75
CA ASN A 98 -3.73 -16.37 -7.33
C ASN A 98 -3.82 -16.26 -5.78
N THR A 99 -3.69 -15.02 -5.32
CA THR A 99 -4.30 -14.40 -4.12
C THR A 99 -3.74 -14.75 -2.72
N GLY A 100 -3.03 -13.77 -2.13
CA GLY A 100 -2.75 -13.63 -0.68
C GLY A 100 -1.31 -13.92 -0.26
N PHE A 101 -0.73 -13.07 0.61
CA PHE A 101 0.57 -13.29 1.29
C PHE A 101 0.47 -12.75 2.72
N PRO A 102 0.90 -13.49 3.75
CA PRO A 102 1.30 -14.90 3.77
C PRO A 102 0.07 -15.83 3.71
N ARG A 103 0.17 -16.91 2.90
CA ARG A 103 -0.88 -17.93 2.79
C ARG A 103 -0.55 -19.18 3.59
N THR A 104 0.73 -19.56 3.66
CA THR A 104 1.20 -20.74 4.41
C THR A 104 1.98 -20.33 5.66
N LEU A 105 2.08 -21.25 6.62
CA LEU A 105 2.91 -21.06 7.82
C LEU A 105 4.35 -20.68 7.47
N VAL A 106 4.95 -21.38 6.51
CA VAL A 106 6.34 -21.12 6.07
C VAL A 106 6.51 -19.67 5.59
N GLN A 107 5.51 -19.12 4.89
CA GLN A 107 5.53 -17.72 4.46
C GLN A 107 5.38 -16.76 5.65
N ALA A 108 4.52 -17.09 6.62
CA ALA A 108 4.34 -16.30 7.82
C ALA A 108 5.63 -16.26 8.66
N GLU A 109 6.27 -17.40 8.88
CA GLU A 109 7.55 -17.51 9.59
C GLU A 109 8.70 -16.81 8.85
N ALA A 110 8.73 -16.89 7.50
CA ALA A 110 9.71 -16.16 6.71
C ALA A 110 9.51 -14.65 6.80
N LEU A 111 8.25 -14.19 6.78
CA LEU A 111 7.91 -12.79 6.95
C LEU A 111 8.31 -12.29 8.34
N ASP A 112 8.07 -13.08 9.38
CA ASP A 112 8.43 -12.75 10.76
C ASP A 112 9.94 -12.53 10.96
N LYS A 113 10.79 -13.25 10.21
CA LYS A 113 12.24 -13.06 10.24
C LYS A 113 12.68 -11.72 9.65
N ILE A 114 11.88 -11.16 8.76
CA ILE A 114 12.20 -9.92 8.03
C ILE A 114 11.55 -8.73 8.73
N CYS A 115 10.33 -8.89 9.25
CA CYS A 115 9.60 -7.79 9.84
C CYS A 115 8.61 -8.26 10.93
N GLU A 116 8.49 -7.46 12.01
CA GLU A 116 7.51 -7.73 13.06
C GLU A 116 6.16 -7.12 12.69
N LEU A 117 5.14 -7.94 12.48
CA LEU A 117 3.80 -7.45 12.17
C LEU A 117 3.16 -6.77 13.39
N ASP A 118 2.69 -5.54 13.21
CA ASP A 118 2.01 -4.78 14.25
C ASP A 118 0.49 -5.00 14.23
N LEU A 119 -0.08 -5.40 13.09
CA LEU A 119 -1.52 -5.57 12.91
C LEU A 119 -1.84 -6.66 11.88
N VAL A 120 -2.70 -7.62 12.24
CA VAL A 120 -3.24 -8.60 11.28
C VAL A 120 -4.75 -8.56 11.35
N ILE A 121 -5.42 -8.32 10.22
CA ILE A 121 -6.89 -8.28 10.14
C ILE A 121 -7.37 -9.49 9.37
N THR A 122 -8.29 -10.28 9.93
CA THR A 122 -8.94 -11.39 9.22
C THR A 122 -10.41 -11.11 9.01
N LEU A 123 -10.85 -11.23 7.75
CA LEU A 123 -12.25 -11.05 7.35
C LEU A 123 -12.97 -12.40 7.35
N ASN A 124 -13.77 -12.65 8.39
CA ASN A 124 -14.58 -13.84 8.54
C ASN A 124 -16.01 -13.59 8.03
N ILE A 125 -16.25 -13.93 6.77
CA ILE A 125 -17.57 -13.80 6.14
C ILE A 125 -18.15 -15.21 5.93
N PRO A 126 -19.46 -15.41 6.19
CA PRO A 126 -20.10 -16.71 5.96
C PRO A 126 -19.93 -17.22 4.54
N PHE A 127 -19.83 -18.55 4.40
CA PHE A 127 -19.60 -19.23 3.14
C PHE A 127 -20.64 -18.88 2.07
N GLU A 128 -21.93 -18.90 2.42
CA GLU A 128 -23.02 -18.59 1.49
C GLU A 128 -22.90 -17.16 0.93
N THR A 129 -22.58 -16.20 1.80
CA THR A 129 -22.35 -14.81 1.38
C THR A 129 -21.16 -14.69 0.42
N LEU A 130 -20.09 -15.47 0.63
CA LEU A 130 -18.93 -15.47 -0.27
C LEU A 130 -19.27 -16.10 -1.62
N LYS A 131 -20.07 -17.18 -1.61
CA LYS A 131 -20.54 -17.86 -2.82
C LYS A 131 -21.37 -16.94 -3.69
N ASP A 132 -22.33 -16.23 -3.10
CA ASP A 132 -23.18 -15.26 -3.80
C ASP A 132 -22.38 -14.08 -4.35
N ARG A 133 -21.38 -13.61 -3.60
CA ARG A 133 -20.50 -12.53 -4.05
C ARG A 133 -19.61 -12.93 -5.22
N LEU A 134 -19.13 -14.18 -5.23
CA LEU A 134 -18.27 -14.68 -6.30
C LEU A 134 -19.08 -14.99 -7.56
N SER A 135 -20.30 -15.50 -7.44
CA SER A 135 -21.17 -15.77 -8.61
C SER A 135 -21.61 -14.50 -9.35
N ARG A 136 -21.67 -13.35 -8.64
CA ARG A 136 -22.00 -12.04 -9.22
C ARG A 136 -20.77 -11.21 -9.58
N ARG A 137 -19.58 -11.82 -9.59
CA ARG A 137 -18.33 -11.16 -9.93
C ARG A 137 -18.12 -11.17 -11.45
N TRP A 138 -17.83 -9.99 -11.98
CA TRP A 138 -17.48 -9.78 -13.38
C TRP A 138 -16.09 -9.17 -13.46
N ILE A 139 -15.33 -9.51 -14.50
CA ILE A 139 -13.96 -9.05 -14.67
C ILE A 139 -13.79 -8.58 -16.10
N HIS A 140 -13.12 -7.45 -16.26
CA HIS A 140 -12.62 -7.01 -17.56
C HIS A 140 -11.25 -7.68 -17.83
N PRO A 141 -11.11 -8.58 -18.83
CA PRO A 141 -9.89 -9.37 -19.02
C PRO A 141 -8.63 -8.53 -19.26
N ALA A 142 -8.74 -7.47 -20.07
CA ALA A 142 -7.59 -6.68 -20.49
C ALA A 142 -7.04 -5.80 -19.37
N SER A 143 -7.91 -5.21 -18.55
CA SER A 143 -7.48 -4.33 -17.44
C SER A 143 -7.38 -5.05 -16.09
N GLY A 144 -8.06 -6.18 -15.94
CA GLY A 144 -8.24 -6.85 -14.66
C GLY A 144 -9.15 -6.10 -13.66
N ARG A 145 -9.91 -5.09 -14.12
CA ARG A 145 -10.93 -4.41 -13.30
C ARG A 145 -12.01 -5.42 -12.89
N VAL A 146 -12.48 -5.30 -11.65
CA VAL A 146 -13.45 -6.22 -11.05
C VAL A 146 -14.73 -5.46 -10.72
N TYR A 147 -15.83 -6.02 -11.19
CA TYR A 147 -17.18 -5.52 -11.01
C TYR A 147 -17.98 -6.51 -10.19
N ASN A 148 -18.94 -6.01 -9.41
CA ASN A 148 -19.87 -6.85 -8.69
C ASN A 148 -21.24 -6.18 -8.72
N LEU A 149 -22.26 -6.91 -9.18
CA LEU A 149 -23.59 -6.36 -9.41
C LEU A 149 -24.26 -5.74 -8.17
N ASP A 150 -23.88 -6.16 -6.97
CA ASP A 150 -24.48 -5.64 -5.73
C ASP A 150 -23.74 -4.42 -5.14
N PHE A 151 -22.42 -4.36 -5.30
CA PHE A 151 -21.58 -3.37 -4.59
C PHE A 151 -20.93 -2.33 -5.51
N ASN A 152 -20.53 -2.75 -6.71
CA ASN A 152 -19.89 -1.91 -7.71
C ASN A 152 -20.35 -2.38 -9.10
N PRO A 153 -21.64 -2.18 -9.42
CA PRO A 153 -22.16 -2.55 -10.73
C PRO A 153 -21.51 -1.67 -11.80
N PRO A 154 -21.24 -2.21 -12.99
CA PRO A 154 -20.84 -1.37 -14.12
C PRO A 154 -21.98 -0.41 -14.49
N HIS A 155 -21.64 0.73 -15.09
CA HIS A 155 -22.65 1.70 -15.57
C HIS A 155 -23.62 1.06 -16.57
N VAL A 156 -23.10 0.15 -17.40
CA VAL A 156 -23.88 -0.64 -18.35
C VAL A 156 -23.62 -2.11 -18.07
N HIS A 157 -24.69 -2.90 -17.91
CA HIS A 157 -24.57 -4.32 -17.59
C HIS A 157 -23.75 -5.08 -18.62
N GLY A 158 -22.71 -5.77 -18.16
CA GLY A 158 -21.83 -6.58 -19.01
C GLY A 158 -20.75 -5.80 -19.77
N VAL A 159 -20.57 -4.51 -19.50
CA VAL A 159 -19.63 -3.64 -20.21
C VAL A 159 -18.69 -2.93 -19.23
N ASP A 160 -17.42 -2.81 -19.57
CA ASP A 160 -16.43 -2.07 -18.80
C ASP A 160 -16.60 -0.55 -18.94
N ASP A 161 -16.56 0.16 -17.80
CA ASP A 161 -16.90 1.60 -17.77
C ASP A 161 -15.92 2.51 -18.52
N ILE A 162 -14.67 2.09 -18.70
CA ILE A 162 -13.61 2.92 -19.27
C ILE A 162 -13.42 2.59 -20.75
N THR A 163 -13.40 1.30 -21.07
CA THR A 163 -13.06 0.81 -22.42
C THR A 163 -14.28 0.51 -23.27
N GLY A 164 -15.45 0.25 -22.65
CA GLY A 164 -16.63 -0.22 -23.37
C GLY A 164 -16.53 -1.67 -23.83
N GLU A 165 -15.49 -2.41 -23.42
CA GLU A 165 -15.30 -3.82 -23.75
C GLU A 165 -16.20 -4.75 -22.91
N PRO A 166 -16.51 -5.97 -23.41
CA PRO A 166 -17.37 -6.90 -22.69
C PRO A 166 -16.69 -7.44 -21.43
N LEU A 167 -17.46 -7.49 -20.34
CA LEU A 167 -17.07 -8.15 -19.11
C LEU A 167 -17.30 -9.66 -19.22
N VAL A 168 -16.48 -10.45 -18.52
CA VAL A 168 -16.62 -11.90 -18.46
C VAL A 168 -16.67 -12.38 -17.01
N GLN A 169 -17.37 -13.50 -16.79
CA GLN A 169 -17.26 -14.27 -15.55
C GLN A 169 -16.18 -15.35 -15.73
N GLN A 170 -15.32 -15.55 -14.73
CA GLN A 170 -14.29 -16.59 -14.80
C GLN A 170 -14.88 -17.97 -14.53
N GLU A 171 -14.31 -19.02 -15.13
CA GLU A 171 -14.70 -20.40 -14.83
C GLU A 171 -14.51 -20.76 -13.34
N ASP A 172 -13.53 -20.13 -12.69
CA ASP A 172 -13.24 -20.24 -11.26
C ASP A 172 -14.36 -19.70 -10.35
N ASP A 173 -15.28 -18.89 -10.88
CA ASP A 173 -16.39 -18.31 -10.14
C ASP A 173 -17.67 -19.20 -10.19
N LYS A 174 -17.60 -20.37 -10.85
CA LYS A 174 -18.64 -21.41 -10.79
C LYS A 174 -18.83 -21.92 -9.34
N PRO A 175 -20.06 -22.25 -8.91
CA PRO A 175 -20.36 -22.57 -7.52
C PRO A 175 -19.52 -23.72 -6.95
N GLU A 176 -19.23 -24.74 -7.75
CA GLU A 176 -18.39 -25.89 -7.38
C GLU A 176 -16.92 -25.49 -7.19
N ALA A 177 -16.37 -24.71 -8.13
CA ALA A 177 -15.00 -24.21 -8.07
C ALA A 177 -14.79 -23.27 -6.88
N VAL A 178 -15.78 -22.40 -6.61
CA VAL A 178 -15.80 -21.50 -5.45
C VAL A 178 -15.78 -22.29 -4.14
N ALA A 179 -16.61 -23.33 -4.04
CA ALA A 179 -16.66 -24.19 -2.86
C ALA A 179 -15.31 -24.87 -2.58
N ALA A 180 -14.70 -25.44 -3.61
CA ALA A 180 -13.38 -26.07 -3.51
C ALA A 180 -12.31 -25.06 -3.07
N ARG A 181 -12.31 -23.86 -3.68
CA ARG A 181 -11.35 -22.80 -3.36
C ARG A 181 -11.47 -22.28 -1.93
N LEU A 182 -12.70 -22.16 -1.43
CA LEU A 182 -12.97 -21.74 -0.06
C LEU A 182 -12.54 -22.79 0.97
N ARG A 183 -12.75 -24.08 0.68
CA ARG A 183 -12.25 -25.18 1.53
C ARG A 183 -10.72 -25.17 1.61
N GLN A 184 -10.05 -25.15 0.45
CA GLN A 184 -8.59 -25.08 0.38
C GLN A 184 -8.03 -23.85 1.12
N TYR A 185 -8.68 -22.70 0.99
CA TYR A 185 -8.28 -21.51 1.74
C TYR A 185 -8.38 -21.74 3.25
N LYS A 186 -9.47 -22.35 3.73
CA LYS A 186 -9.68 -22.61 5.17
C LYS A 186 -8.59 -23.50 5.73
N ASP A 187 -8.25 -24.59 5.05
CA ASP A 187 -7.25 -25.56 5.52
C ASP A 187 -5.86 -24.92 5.60
N VAL A 188 -5.52 -24.10 4.60
CA VAL A 188 -4.21 -23.45 4.51
C VAL A 188 -4.09 -22.23 5.42
N ALA A 189 -5.17 -21.44 5.56
CA ALA A 189 -5.17 -20.21 6.35
C ALA A 189 -5.36 -20.45 7.86
N LYS A 190 -6.02 -21.54 8.27
CA LYS A 190 -6.25 -21.87 9.68
C LYS A 190 -4.97 -21.80 10.53
N PRO A 191 -3.86 -22.48 10.16
CA PRO A 191 -2.65 -22.43 10.98
C PRO A 191 -2.00 -21.03 11.01
N VAL A 192 -2.09 -20.25 9.93
CA VAL A 192 -1.60 -18.86 9.88
C VAL A 192 -2.41 -17.96 10.83
N ILE A 193 -3.74 -18.13 10.85
CA ILE A 193 -4.62 -17.39 11.76
C ILE A 193 -4.29 -17.75 13.22
N GLU A 194 -4.09 -19.03 13.53
CA GLU A 194 -3.71 -19.47 14.88
C GLU A 194 -2.37 -18.88 15.35
N LEU A 195 -1.37 -18.81 14.46
CA LEU A 195 -0.08 -18.17 14.74
C LEU A 195 -0.22 -16.69 15.13
N TYR A 196 -0.98 -15.91 14.35
CA TYR A 196 -1.17 -14.49 14.67
C TYR A 196 -2.10 -14.25 15.86
N LYS A 197 -3.01 -15.21 16.13
CA LYS A 197 -3.86 -15.20 17.32
C LYS A 197 -3.03 -15.40 18.59
N SER A 198 -2.11 -16.36 18.62
CA SER A 198 -1.26 -16.61 19.80
C SER A 198 -0.33 -15.43 20.13
N ARG A 199 0.00 -14.62 19.13
CA ARG A 199 0.79 -13.38 19.29
C ARG A 199 0.00 -12.15 19.72
N GLY A 200 -1.33 -12.21 19.73
CA GLY A 200 -2.18 -11.10 20.15
C GLY A 200 -2.23 -9.92 19.16
N VAL A 201 -1.79 -10.10 17.92
CA VAL A 201 -1.83 -9.06 16.85
C VAL A 201 -3.01 -9.23 15.89
N LEU A 202 -3.79 -10.31 16.05
CA LEU A 202 -4.91 -10.65 15.19
C LEU A 202 -6.21 -9.96 15.62
N HIS A 203 -6.80 -9.22 14.69
CA HIS A 203 -8.15 -8.68 14.77
C HIS A 203 -9.07 -9.41 13.78
N GLN A 204 -10.15 -9.98 14.27
CA GLN A 204 -11.13 -10.67 13.44
C GLN A 204 -12.39 -9.83 13.29
N PHE A 205 -12.74 -9.52 12.05
CA PHE A 205 -14.04 -8.97 11.71
C PHE A 205 -14.97 -10.10 11.30
N SER A 206 -16.15 -10.18 11.90
CA SER A 206 -17.22 -11.08 11.47
C SER A 206 -18.41 -10.27 10.98
N GLY A 207 -18.84 -10.51 9.75
CA GLY A 207 -19.99 -9.81 9.18
C GLY A 207 -20.28 -10.21 7.74
N THR A 208 -21.49 -9.86 7.26
CA THR A 208 -21.97 -10.18 5.92
C THR A 208 -21.94 -8.98 4.97
N GLU A 209 -21.82 -7.76 5.48
CA GLU A 209 -21.91 -6.52 4.72
C GLU A 209 -20.54 -5.83 4.60
N THR A 210 -20.13 -5.52 3.37
CA THR A 210 -18.85 -4.82 3.11
C THR A 210 -18.84 -3.41 3.72
N ASN A 211 -20.00 -2.76 3.78
CA ASN A 211 -20.13 -1.40 4.31
C ASN A 211 -19.85 -1.33 5.82
N LYS A 212 -19.98 -2.44 6.55
CA LYS A 212 -19.62 -2.53 7.98
C LYS A 212 -18.15 -2.92 8.20
N ILE A 213 -17.53 -3.58 7.22
CA ILE A 213 -16.10 -3.92 7.27
C ILE A 213 -15.25 -2.65 7.30
N TRP A 214 -15.59 -1.68 6.44
CA TRP A 214 -14.76 -0.49 6.27
C TRP A 214 -14.66 0.37 7.54
N PRO A 215 -15.76 0.78 8.21
CA PRO A 215 -15.68 1.54 9.46
C PRO A 215 -14.86 0.84 10.53
N TYR A 216 -15.02 -0.48 10.69
CA TYR A 216 -14.23 -1.27 11.64
C TYR A 216 -12.73 -1.21 11.35
N VAL A 217 -12.36 -1.46 10.09
CA VAL A 217 -10.95 -1.41 9.66
C VAL A 217 -10.40 0.00 9.78
N TYR A 218 -11.18 1.02 9.42
CA TYR A 218 -10.80 2.42 9.54
C TYR A 218 -10.47 2.78 10.99
N THR A 219 -11.32 2.40 11.96
CA THR A 219 -11.06 2.63 13.39
C THR A 219 -9.79 1.95 13.88
N LEU A 220 -9.49 0.73 13.42
CA LEU A 220 -8.24 0.05 13.79
C LEU A 220 -7.00 0.79 13.27
N PHE A 221 -7.06 1.28 12.03
CA PHE A 221 -5.96 2.03 11.42
C PHE A 221 -5.82 3.44 12.01
N SER A 222 -6.92 4.15 12.29
CA SER A 222 -6.90 5.50 12.87
C SER A 222 -6.26 5.54 14.26
N ASN A 223 -6.32 4.42 15.00
CA ASN A 223 -5.64 4.29 16.29
C ASN A 223 -4.12 4.16 16.16
N LYS A 224 -3.60 3.86 14.96
CA LYS A 224 -2.18 3.56 14.72
C LYS A 224 -1.51 4.60 13.82
N ILE A 225 -2.24 5.14 12.84
CA ILE A 225 -1.75 6.10 11.84
C ILE A 225 -2.74 7.26 11.75
N THR A 226 -2.21 8.47 11.59
CA THR A 226 -3.01 9.64 11.27
C THR A 226 -3.60 9.52 9.87
N PRO A 227 -4.93 9.56 9.69
CA PRO A 227 -5.54 9.56 8.38
C PRO A 227 -5.15 10.83 7.61
N ILE A 228 -5.00 10.70 6.29
CA ILE A 228 -4.87 11.85 5.41
C ILE A 228 -6.24 12.50 5.37
N GLN A 229 -6.32 13.79 5.73
CA GLN A 229 -7.56 14.55 5.62
C GLN A 229 -7.95 14.68 4.14
N SER A 230 -8.68 13.70 3.60
CA SER A 230 -9.38 13.81 2.33
C SER A 230 -10.87 13.95 2.59
N LYS A 231 -11.54 14.82 1.82
CA LYS A 231 -12.93 15.27 1.98
C LYS A 231 -14.02 14.17 1.82
N GLU A 232 -13.66 12.89 1.78
CA GLU A 232 -14.54 11.79 1.38
C GLU A 232 -14.74 10.75 2.51
N ALA A 233 -14.67 11.18 3.77
CA ALA A 233 -14.88 10.30 4.92
C ALA A 233 -16.35 10.27 5.39
N TYR A 234 -17.33 10.28 4.49
CA TYR A 234 -18.75 10.03 4.80
C TYR A 234 -19.47 9.35 3.63
#